data_AF-A0A522ESC3-F1
#
_entry.id   AF-A0A522ESC3-F1
#
_cell.length_a   1.000
_cell.length_b   1.000
_cell.length_c   1.000
_cell.angle_alpha   90.00
_cell.angle_beta   90.00
_cell.angle_gamma   90.00
#
_symmetry.space_group_name_H-M   'P 1'
#
loop_
_entity.id
_entity.type
_entity.pdbx_description
1 polymer ?
#
loop_
_entity_poly.entity_id
_entity_poly.type
_entity_poly.pdbx_seq_one_letter_code
_entity_poly.pdbx_strand_id
1 'polypeptide(L)'
;MKRIWRIFLKICLWFFILSTGSTIIFRWLPVPVTPLMLMQCVNQMFDDKRDLRLKKDWVLLNEISPNLQLAVVCSEDQNFLEHYGFD
;
A
#
# COMPACT_ATOMS: atom_id res chain seq x y z
N MET A 1 22.98 6.11 -30.78
CA MET A 1 23.10 5.13 -29.66
C MET A 1 23.45 5.77 -28.31
N LYS A 2 24.56 6.52 -28.15
CA LYS A 2 24.96 7.13 -26.86
C LYS A 2 23.90 8.05 -26.20
N ARG A 3 23.11 8.78 -27.00
CA ARG A 3 22.03 9.67 -26.50
C ARG A 3 20.86 8.89 -25.90
N ILE A 4 20.44 7.80 -26.55
CA ILE A 4 19.37 6.91 -26.07
C ILE A 4 19.80 6.24 -24.76
N TRP A 5 21.04 5.76 -24.68
CA TRP A 5 21.61 5.19 -23.46
C TRP A 5 21.60 6.17 -22.28
N ARG A 6 21.97 7.43 -22.50
CA ARG A 6 21.90 8.48 -21.46
C ARG A 6 20.47 8.75 -21.00
N ILE A 7 19.50 8.75 -21.92
CA ILE A 7 18.08 8.94 -21.58
C ILE A 7 17.60 7.76 -20.73
N PHE A 8 17.89 6.54 -21.16
CA PHE A 8 17.55 5.32 -20.42
C PHE A 8 18.12 5.35 -19.00
N LEU A 9 19.42 5.64 -18.84
CA LEU A 9 20.04 5.75 -17.51
C LEU A 9 19.42 6.85 -16.65
N LYS A 10 19.06 8.00 -17.22
CA LYS A 10 18.35 9.05 -16.49
C LYS A 10 16.97 8.58 -16.03
N ILE A 11 16.24 7.85 -16.87
CA ILE A 11 14.92 7.29 -16.51
C ILE A 11 15.08 6.28 -15.39
N CYS A 12 16.03 5.34 -15.48
CA CYS A 12 16.30 4.37 -14.42
C CYS A 12 16.68 5.06 -13.11
N LEU A 13 17.52 6.10 -13.16
CA LEU A 13 17.93 6.87 -11.99
C LEU A 13 16.72 7.58 -11.36
N TRP A 14 15.92 8.30 -12.15
CA TRP A 14 14.72 8.97 -11.65
C TRP A 14 13.69 7.98 -11.10
N PHE A 15 13.49 6.83 -11.75
CA PHE A 15 12.62 5.78 -11.25
C PHE A 15 13.09 5.26 -9.88
N PHE A 16 14.39 4.99 -9.72
CA PHE A 16 14.94 4.54 -8.45
C PHE A 16 14.78 5.58 -7.34
N ILE A 17 15.06 6.86 -7.64
CA ILE A 17 14.91 7.96 -6.69
C ILE A 17 13.44 8.14 -6.29
N LEU A 18 12.52 8.16 -7.26
CA LEU A 18 11.09 8.34 -6.99
C LEU A 18 10.51 7.15 -6.21
N SER A 19 10.86 5.92 -6.59
CA SER A 19 10.42 4.71 -5.91
C SER A 19 10.91 4.64 -4.46
N THR A 20 12.22 4.79 -4.25
CA THR A 20 12.81 4.76 -2.91
C THR A 20 12.36 5.97 -2.08
N GLY A 21 12.33 7.16 -2.68
CA GLY A 21 11.90 8.38 -2.02
C GLY A 21 10.44 8.33 -1.57
N SER A 22 9.54 7.83 -2.41
CA SER A 22 8.13 7.64 -2.02
C SER A 22 7.98 6.61 -0.90
N THR A 23 8.73 5.50 -0.94
CA THR A 23 8.74 4.50 0.13
C THR A 23 9.16 5.10 1.48
N ILE A 24 10.20 5.94 1.46
CA ILE A 24 10.67 6.65 2.65
C ILE A 24 9.62 7.64 3.16
N ILE A 25 9.03 8.45 2.28
CA ILE A 25 7.99 9.44 2.66
C ILE A 25 6.78 8.74 3.29
N PHE A 26 6.29 7.67 2.67
CA PHE A 26 5.12 6.93 3.14
C PHE A 26 5.40 6.01 4.34
N ARG A 27 6.63 5.93 4.82
CA ARG A 27 6.94 5.31 6.12
C ARG A 27 6.30 6.08 7.28
N TRP A 28 6.17 7.40 7.14
CA TRP A 28 5.62 8.27 8.19
C TRP A 28 4.29 8.91 7.82
N LEU A 29 4.01 9.05 6.52
CA LEU A 29 2.76 9.63 6.05
C LEU A 29 1.77 8.56 5.61
N PRO A 30 0.47 8.74 5.91
CA PRO A 30 -0.57 7.83 5.44
C PRO A 30 -0.60 7.78 3.91
N VAL A 31 -0.59 6.57 3.33
CA VAL A 31 -0.74 6.43 1.87
C VAL A 31 -2.13 6.90 1.44
N PRO A 32 -2.23 7.74 0.39
CA PRO A 32 -3.51 8.29 -0.04
C PRO A 32 -4.41 7.22 -0.67
N VAL A 33 -3.84 6.38 -1.53
CA VAL A 33 -4.54 5.36 -2.32
C VAL A 33 -3.67 4.11 -2.44
N THR A 34 -4.29 2.93 -2.37
CA THR A 34 -3.64 1.64 -2.62
C THR A 34 -4.29 0.92 -3.81
N PRO A 35 -3.63 -0.06 -4.44
CA PRO A 35 -4.24 -0.87 -5.49
C PRO A 35 -5.54 -1.54 -5.05
N LEU A 36 -5.61 -2.02 -3.80
CA LEU A 36 -6.82 -2.64 -3.23
C LEU A 36 -7.99 -1.67 -3.20
N MET A 37 -7.76 -0.41 -2.82
CA MET A 37 -8.79 0.63 -2.83
C MET A 37 -9.35 0.86 -4.24
N LEU A 38 -8.48 0.92 -5.23
CA LEU A 38 -8.89 1.08 -6.64
C LEU A 38 -9.67 -0.14 -7.13
N MET A 39 -9.20 -1.36 -6.84
CA MET A 39 -9.90 -2.59 -7.20
C MET A 39 -11.30 -2.65 -6.57
N GLN A 40 -11.44 -2.23 -5.31
CA GLN A 40 -12.75 -2.14 -4.66
C GLN A 40 -13.66 -1.11 -5.32
N CYS A 41 -13.15 0.08 -5.68
CA CYS A 41 -13.94 1.08 -6.41
C CYS A 41 -14.38 0.55 -7.78
N VAL A 42 -13.49 -0.10 -8.52
CA VAL A 42 -13.82 -0.72 -9.82
C VAL A 42 -14.91 -1.78 -9.65
N ASN A 43 -14.80 -2.65 -8.63
CA ASN A 43 -15.84 -3.65 -8.36
C ASN A 43 -17.19 -3.02 -8.01
N GLN A 44 -17.20 -1.90 -7.28
CA GLN A 44 -18.44 -1.17 -6.99
C GLN A 44 -19.05 -0.56 -8.26
N MET A 45 -18.24 -0.10 -9.23
CA MET A 45 -18.76 0.45 -10.49
C MET A 45 -19.54 -0.56 -11.33
N PHE A 46 -19.24 -1.85 -11.19
CA PHE A 46 -19.91 -2.93 -11.93
C PHE A 46 -21.01 -3.62 -11.13
N ASP A 47 -21.31 -3.14 -9.91
CA ASP A 47 -22.39 -3.65 -9.06
C ASP A 47 -23.50 -2.61 -8.97
N ASP A 48 -24.59 -2.80 -9.71
CA ASP A 48 -25.75 -1.89 -9.76
C ASP A 48 -26.40 -1.63 -8.39
N LYS A 49 -26.08 -2.43 -7.37
CA LYS A 49 -26.60 -2.28 -6.01
C LYS A 49 -25.69 -1.45 -5.09
N ARG A 50 -24.51 -1.02 -5.56
CA ARG A 50 -23.53 -0.31 -4.74
C ARG A 50 -23.23 1.06 -5.31
N ASP A 51 -23.24 2.05 -4.42
CA ASP A 51 -22.71 3.36 -4.74
C ASP A 51 -21.17 3.33 -4.76
N LEU A 52 -20.57 4.06 -5.71
CA LEU A 52 -19.13 4.29 -5.73
C LEU A 52 -18.71 5.11 -4.50
N ARG A 53 -18.03 4.47 -3.55
CA ARG A 53 -17.54 5.11 -2.32
C ARG A 53 -16.18 4.53 -1.91
N LEU A 54 -15.23 5.42 -1.66
CA LEU A 54 -13.95 5.09 -1.03
C LEU A 54 -13.98 5.51 0.44
N LYS A 55 -14.18 4.55 1.35
CA LYS A 55 -14.11 4.80 2.80
C LYS A 55 -12.76 4.31 3.34
N LYS A 56 -12.01 5.20 3.96
CA LYS A 56 -10.70 4.91 4.53
C LYS A 56 -10.37 5.89 5.66
N ASP A 57 -10.15 5.35 6.85
CA ASP A 57 -9.74 6.10 8.04
C ASP A 57 -8.43 5.51 8.55
N TRP A 58 -7.42 6.38 8.74
CA TRP A 58 -6.16 5.98 9.39
C TRP A 58 -6.31 6.17 10.90
N VAL A 59 -6.10 5.10 11.63
CA VAL A 59 -6.24 5.05 13.09
C VAL A 59 -4.92 4.54 13.67
N LEU A 60 -4.50 5.09 14.81
CA LEU A 60 -3.26 4.65 15.45
C LEU A 60 -3.43 3.23 16.01
N LEU A 61 -2.36 2.43 16.00
CA LEU A 61 -2.44 1.02 16.45
C LEU A 61 -2.92 0.89 17.90
N ASN A 62 -2.56 1.84 18.77
CA ASN A 62 -2.99 1.88 20.18
C ASN A 62 -4.48 2.24 20.36
N GLU A 63 -5.15 2.79 19.35
CA GLU A 63 -6.59 3.04 19.35
C GLU A 63 -7.39 1.83 18.84
N ILE A 64 -6.71 0.82 18.30
CA ILE A 64 -7.32 -0.43 17.83
C ILE A 64 -7.37 -1.43 18.99
N SER A 65 -8.55 -2.03 19.23
CA SER A 65 -8.73 -3.08 20.24
C SER A 65 -7.70 -4.22 20.07
N PRO A 66 -6.99 -4.62 21.14
CA PRO A 66 -6.04 -5.74 21.07
C PRO A 66 -6.66 -7.04 20.56
N ASN A 67 -7.95 -7.26 20.83
CA ASN A 67 -8.66 -8.46 20.33
C ASN A 67 -8.82 -8.45 18.81
N LEU A 68 -9.00 -7.27 18.20
CA LEU A 68 -9.07 -7.15 16.74
C LEU A 68 -7.70 -7.38 16.12
N GLN A 69 -6.63 -6.87 16.73
CA GLN A 69 -5.26 -7.12 16.28
C GLN A 69 -4.96 -8.63 16.29
N LEU A 70 -5.28 -9.32 17.38
CA LEU A 70 -5.11 -10.77 17.51
C LEU A 70 -5.94 -11.55 16.47
N ALA A 71 -7.20 -11.16 16.26
CA ALA A 71 -8.07 -11.82 15.29
C ALA A 71 -7.49 -11.78 13.87
N VAL A 72 -6.94 -10.64 13.44
CA VAL A 72 -6.32 -10.48 12.12
C VAL A 72 -5.04 -11.31 11.99
N VAL A 73 -4.17 -11.29 13.01
CA VAL A 73 -2.96 -12.12 13.03
C VAL A 73 -3.33 -13.60 12.90
N CYS A 74 -4.27 -14.10 13.71
CA CYS A 74 -4.70 -15.49 13.63
C CYS A 74 -5.33 -15.90 12.29
N SER A 75 -6.04 -14.98 11.61
CA SER A 75 -6.75 -15.27 10.35
C SER A 75 -5.90 -15.12 9.10
N GLU A 76 -4.94 -14.20 9.09
CA GLU A 76 -4.12 -13.87 7.92
C GLU A 76 -2.71 -14.47 8.00
N ASP A 77 -2.04 -14.34 9.15
CA ASP A 77 -0.62 -14.68 9.31
C ASP A 77 -0.27 -15.01 10.78
N GLN A 78 -0.22 -16.30 11.09
CA GLN A 78 0.05 -16.80 12.44
C GLN A 78 1.49 -16.58 12.90
N ASN A 79 2.43 -16.44 11.95
CA ASN A 79 3.85 -16.26 12.22
C ASN A 79 4.25 -14.78 12.22
N PHE A 80 3.30 -13.86 12.07
CA PHE A 80 3.54 -12.41 11.97
C PHE A 80 4.53 -11.84 13.01
N LEU A 81 4.54 -12.39 14.23
CA LEU A 81 5.42 -11.95 15.32
C LEU A 81 6.83 -12.54 15.28
N GLU A 82 7.04 -13.59 14.49
CA GLU A 82 8.30 -14.33 14.39
C GLU A 82 9.20 -13.77 13.28
N HIS A 83 8.64 -13.03 12.32
CA HIS A 83 9.37 -12.46 11.19
C HIS A 83 9.34 -10.92 11.14
N TYR A 84 10.24 -10.35 10.34
CA TYR A 84 10.41 -8.89 10.19
C TYR A 84 9.83 -8.37 8.86
N GLY A 85 8.73 -8.97 8.43
CA GLY A 85 8.05 -8.63 7.16
C GLY A 85 8.39 -9.54 5.97
N PHE A 86 9.27 -10.52 6.15
CA PHE A 86 9.49 -11.61 5.19
C PHE A 86 9.51 -12.93 5.94
N ASP A 87 8.64 -13.86 5.54
CA ASP A 87 8.67 -15.26 5.96
C ASP A 87 9.90 -16.01 5.43
#